data_AF-A0A376DQ86-F1
#
_entry.id   AF-A0A376DQ86-F1
#
_cell.length_a   1.000
_cell.length_b   1.000
_cell.length_c   1.000
_cell.angle_alpha   90.00
_cell.angle_beta   90.00
_cell.angle_gamma   90.00
#
_symmetry.space_group_name_H-M   'P 1'
#
loop_
_entity.id
_entity.type
_entity.pdbx_description
1 polymer ?
#
loop_
_entity_poly.entity_id
_entity_poly.type
_entity_poly.pdbx_seq_one_letter_code
_entity_poly.pdbx_strand_id
1 'polypeptide(L)'
;MSEETANTQEMPEQLSDILLVLDKEKMKIQAVKSIDEKGKMETVDPTKKNENQFMRVDKGGDFFSNFFSNFFSQLKNPTNFSFFKVPAPIAVEKAQEMQKQVNKPTPEGEKVMQEHEIKTEIKQDNKQENQKDMATTQTAAETSEYRYKPEQIDWDTMNNLGLSKEFLEKRNLLEPLLKGFKTNELVPIGVNLGGSILRTDARLSLQQAEDGKVVVGIHGIKKEPTLHFEFFGHKFTDEDKKNLLATGNMGRVVDLKNTKTGEMMPSIISIDRLTNDIIALRTDFIKIPDEIKGVKLNDAQKQTLLEGKPLYLEGMISNKGTEFSATVQFNADKRYVEFLFDRSNTNKQTQSNGQNNQQSNQQNQAQEAPKTFRGKELTDGAT
;
A
#
# COMPACT_ATOMS: atom_id res chain seq x y z
N MET A 1 46.28 0.29 -25.64
CA MET A 1 46.22 1.40 -24.67
C MET A 1 44.96 2.18 -24.97
N SER A 2 43.88 1.81 -24.29
CA SER A 2 42.62 2.54 -24.35
C SER A 2 42.19 2.70 -22.90
N GLU A 3 42.32 3.93 -22.40
CA GLU A 3 41.91 4.32 -21.06
C GLU A 3 40.38 4.33 -21.01
N GLU A 4 39.80 3.47 -20.18
CA GLU A 4 38.42 3.61 -19.72
C GLU A 4 38.38 4.69 -18.64
N THR A 5 37.97 5.89 -19.04
CA THR A 5 37.57 6.95 -18.11
C THR A 5 36.28 6.53 -17.40
N ALA A 6 36.40 6.02 -16.18
CA ALA A 6 35.28 5.90 -15.25
C ALA A 6 34.77 7.31 -14.92
N ASN A 7 33.60 7.65 -15.45
CA ASN A 7 32.93 8.91 -15.19
C ASN A 7 32.29 8.84 -13.79
N THR A 8 33.07 9.15 -12.76
CA THR A 8 32.57 9.27 -11.39
C THR A 8 31.77 10.57 -11.31
N GLN A 9 30.45 10.47 -11.32
CA GLN A 9 29.54 11.57 -11.05
C GLN A 9 29.77 12.01 -9.59
N GLU A 10 30.60 13.04 -9.36
CA GLU A 10 30.82 13.59 -8.02
C GLU A 10 29.53 14.23 -7.52
N MET A 11 28.82 13.54 -6.64
CA MET A 11 27.64 14.09 -5.97
C MET A 11 28.07 15.25 -5.06
N PRO A 12 27.33 16.38 -5.07
CA PRO A 12 27.61 17.49 -4.17
C PRO A 12 27.58 17.02 -2.71
N GLU A 13 28.60 17.37 -1.90
CA GLU A 13 28.72 16.88 -0.52
C GLU A 13 27.47 17.15 0.32
N GLN A 14 26.76 18.24 0.04
CA GLN A 14 25.53 18.65 0.73
C GLN A 14 24.37 17.66 0.54
N LEU A 15 24.39 16.87 -0.53
CA LEU A 15 23.35 15.91 -0.91
C LEU A 15 23.74 14.44 -0.63
N SER A 16 24.84 14.19 0.08
CA SER A 16 25.31 12.82 0.39
C SER A 16 25.43 12.54 1.88
N ASP A 17 25.13 11.30 2.26
CA ASP A 17 25.42 10.70 3.56
C ASP A 17 26.66 9.77 3.43
N ILE A 18 27.37 9.56 4.53
CA ILE A 18 28.54 8.68 4.66
C ILE A 18 28.19 7.51 5.56
N LEU A 19 28.62 6.32 5.15
CA LEU A 19 28.51 5.12 5.94
C LEU A 19 29.71 4.95 6.88
N LEU A 20 29.45 5.08 8.18
CA LEU A 20 30.39 4.77 9.25
C LEU A 20 30.07 3.40 9.86
N VAL A 21 31.07 2.79 10.48
CA VAL A 21 30.94 1.49 11.12
C VAL A 21 31.72 1.43 12.43
N LEU A 22 31.11 0.90 13.48
CA LEU A 22 31.78 0.45 14.69
C LEU A 22 32.16 -1.02 14.51
N ASP A 23 33.46 -1.30 14.46
CA ASP A 23 33.99 -2.65 14.63
C ASP A 23 33.94 -2.99 16.14
N LYS A 24 33.05 -3.92 16.53
CA LYS A 24 32.84 -4.31 17.93
C LYS A 24 34.00 -5.13 18.48
N GLU A 25 34.80 -5.78 17.63
CA GLU A 25 36.00 -6.50 18.06
C GLU A 25 37.14 -5.54 18.36
N LYS A 26 37.32 -4.52 17.51
CA LYS A 26 38.38 -3.51 17.67
C LYS A 26 37.96 -2.31 18.52
N MET A 27 36.68 -2.19 18.86
CA MET A 27 36.07 -1.04 19.52
C MET A 27 36.45 0.29 18.83
N LYS A 28 36.36 0.31 17.49
CA LYS A 28 36.81 1.44 16.67
C LYS A 28 35.77 1.85 15.63
N ILE A 29 35.54 3.16 15.53
CA ILE A 29 34.75 3.79 14.47
C ILE A 29 35.62 3.99 13.23
N GLN A 30 35.14 3.50 12.10
CA GLN A 30 35.80 3.58 10.80
C GLN A 30 34.81 4.03 9.72
N ALA A 31 35.32 4.57 8.61
CA ALA A 31 34.51 4.87 7.44
C ALA A 31 34.59 3.70 6.45
N VAL A 32 33.45 3.32 5.86
CA VAL A 32 33.42 2.27 4.84
C VAL A 32 33.97 2.85 3.53
N LYS A 33 34.84 2.08 2.85
CA LYS A 33 35.38 2.42 1.54
C LYS A 33 34.66 1.65 0.43
N SER A 34 34.55 0.34 0.59
CA SER A 34 33.94 -0.59 -0.38
C SER A 34 33.59 -1.92 0.28
N ILE A 35 32.90 -2.78 -0.45
CA ILE A 35 32.73 -4.21 -0.15
C ILE A 35 33.23 -5.00 -1.35
N ASP A 36 34.04 -6.04 -1.12
CA ASP A 36 34.54 -6.90 -2.19
C ASP A 36 33.49 -7.93 -2.65
N GLU A 37 33.71 -8.55 -3.81
CA GLU A 37 32.82 -9.60 -4.37
C GLU A 37 32.64 -10.82 -3.44
N LYS A 38 33.51 -10.95 -2.43
CA LYS A 38 33.48 -12.00 -1.42
C LYS A 38 32.78 -11.55 -0.14
N GLY A 39 32.18 -10.36 -0.11
CA GLY A 39 31.42 -9.87 1.04
C GLY A 39 32.26 -9.34 2.20
N LYS A 40 33.54 -9.02 1.97
CA LYS A 40 34.44 -8.44 2.96
C LYS A 40 34.45 -6.92 2.80
N MET A 41 34.15 -6.24 3.90
CA MET A 41 34.14 -4.78 3.97
C MET A 41 35.57 -4.23 4.08
N GLU A 42 35.89 -3.24 3.25
CA GLU A 42 37.11 -2.43 3.38
C GLU A 42 36.77 -1.11 4.09
N THR A 43 37.58 -0.76 5.09
CA THR A 43 37.37 0.42 5.94
C THR A 43 38.63 1.25 6.05
N VAL A 44 38.49 2.57 6.19
CA VAL A 44 39.59 3.53 6.39
C VAL A 44 39.36 4.37 7.65
N ASP A 45 40.43 5.00 8.15
CA ASP A 45 40.30 5.91 9.29
C ASP A 45 39.46 7.15 8.89
N PRO A 46 38.47 7.55 9.72
CA PRO A 46 37.54 8.63 9.41
C PRO A 46 38.21 9.99 9.66
N THR A 47 39.17 10.33 8.81
CA THR A 47 39.95 11.58 8.86
C THR A 47 39.78 12.34 7.56
N LYS A 48 39.97 13.68 7.59
CA LYS A 48 39.91 14.53 6.39
C LYS A 48 40.83 14.07 5.26
N LYS A 49 41.97 13.42 5.58
CA LYS A 49 42.91 12.89 4.58
C LYS A 49 42.31 11.74 3.74
N ASN A 50 41.36 11.00 4.30
CA ASN A 50 40.75 9.82 3.67
C ASN A 50 39.33 10.07 3.17
N GLU A 51 38.82 11.31 3.28
CA GLU A 51 37.41 11.66 3.04
C GLU A 51 36.92 11.36 1.62
N ASN A 52 37.81 11.49 0.64
CA ASN A 52 37.55 11.12 -0.76
C ASN A 52 37.38 9.60 -0.98
N GLN A 53 37.76 8.76 -0.01
CA GLN A 53 37.61 7.30 -0.06
C GLN A 53 36.36 6.82 0.67
N PHE A 54 35.60 7.71 1.30
CA PHE A 54 34.41 7.30 2.03
C PHE A 54 33.28 6.93 1.07
N MET A 55 32.59 5.85 1.40
CA MET A 55 31.39 5.41 0.72
C MET A 55 30.26 6.42 0.94
N ARG A 56 29.87 7.09 -0.15
CA ARG A 56 28.79 8.09 -0.20
C ARG A 56 27.47 7.44 -0.61
N VAL A 57 26.39 7.85 0.02
CA VAL A 57 25.01 7.40 -0.23
C VAL A 57 24.16 8.64 -0.53
N ASP A 58 23.37 8.60 -1.60
CA ASP A 58 22.56 9.74 -2.08
C ASP A 58 21.35 10.02 -1.15
N LYS A 59 21.12 11.29 -0.77
CA LYS A 59 19.98 11.76 0.05
C LYS A 59 18.62 11.77 -0.68
N GLY A 60 18.59 11.69 -2.01
CA GLY A 60 17.45 12.14 -2.82
C GLY A 60 16.45 11.10 -3.35
N GLY A 61 16.54 9.80 -3.05
CA GLY A 61 15.63 8.82 -3.68
C GLY A 61 15.41 7.47 -2.96
N ASP A 62 14.49 6.66 -3.52
CA ASP A 62 14.15 5.26 -3.16
C ASP A 62 15.37 4.28 -3.20
N PHE A 63 16.57 4.77 -3.49
CA PHE A 63 17.82 4.00 -3.54
C PHE A 63 18.39 3.64 -2.15
N PHE A 64 17.94 4.29 -1.08
CA PHE A 64 18.47 4.05 0.26
C PHE A 64 18.19 2.64 0.80
N SER A 65 16.94 2.17 0.72
CA SER A 65 16.59 0.83 1.19
C SER A 65 17.28 -0.25 0.35
N ASN A 66 17.30 -0.07 -0.97
CA ASN A 66 17.90 -1.05 -1.88
C ASN A 66 19.43 -1.12 -1.72
N PHE A 67 20.10 0.01 -1.50
CA PHE A 67 21.54 0.05 -1.25
C PHE A 67 21.90 -0.70 0.04
N PHE A 68 21.28 -0.35 1.17
CA PHE A 68 21.61 -0.96 2.45
C PHE A 68 21.20 -2.44 2.50
N SER A 69 20.05 -2.82 1.93
CA SER A 69 19.66 -4.23 1.84
C SER A 69 20.67 -5.04 1.04
N ASN A 70 21.10 -4.54 -0.13
CA ASN A 70 22.13 -5.21 -0.94
C ASN A 70 23.50 -5.21 -0.26
N PHE A 71 23.87 -4.12 0.42
CA PHE A 71 25.12 -4.01 1.17
C PHE A 71 25.17 -5.00 2.33
N PHE A 72 24.12 -5.06 3.16
CA PHE A 72 24.04 -5.97 4.30
C PHE A 72 23.88 -7.43 3.88
N SER A 73 23.19 -7.73 2.78
CA SER A 73 23.08 -9.10 2.26
C SER A 73 24.41 -9.66 1.75
N GLN A 74 25.33 -8.79 1.34
CA GLN A 74 26.65 -9.18 0.84
C GLN A 74 27.66 -9.37 1.97
N LEU A 75 27.44 -8.83 3.18
CA LEU A 75 28.41 -8.93 4.28
C LEU A 75 28.49 -10.34 4.86
N LYS A 76 29.72 -10.84 5.04
CA LYS A 76 29.96 -12.14 5.69
C LYS A 76 29.71 -12.14 7.20
N ASN A 77 30.10 -11.06 7.90
CA ASN A 77 30.03 -10.97 9.38
C ASN A 77 29.30 -9.69 9.83
N PRO A 78 28.03 -9.49 9.45
CA PRO A 78 27.34 -8.23 9.68
C PRO A 78 27.05 -7.94 11.17
N THR A 79 27.03 -8.96 12.04
CA THR A 79 26.76 -8.82 13.49
C THR A 79 27.92 -8.21 14.29
N ASN A 80 29.16 -8.35 13.80
CA ASN A 80 30.37 -7.79 14.43
C ASN A 80 30.47 -6.27 14.26
N PHE A 81 29.57 -5.70 13.48
CA PHE A 81 29.57 -4.30 13.13
C PHE A 81 28.27 -3.65 13.60
N SER A 82 28.34 -2.39 14.04
CA SER A 82 27.19 -1.48 14.10
C SER A 82 27.40 -0.41 13.05
N PHE A 83 26.38 -0.11 12.25
CA PHE A 83 26.49 0.78 11.11
C PHE A 83 25.83 2.11 11.44
N PHE A 84 26.42 3.21 11.00
CA PHE A 84 25.88 4.55 11.23
C PHE A 84 25.85 5.34 9.93
N LYS A 85 24.78 6.10 9.75
CA LYS A 85 24.60 7.01 8.62
C LYS A 85 24.82 8.43 9.10
N VAL A 86 25.76 9.15 8.50
CA VAL A 86 26.07 10.53 8.90
C VAL A 86 26.14 11.44 7.68
N PRO A 87 25.51 12.63 7.66
CA PRO A 87 25.67 13.59 6.58
C PRO A 87 27.15 13.89 6.29
N ALA A 88 27.54 13.86 5.02
CA ALA A 88 28.95 13.99 4.63
C ALA A 88 29.69 15.19 5.24
N PRO A 89 29.10 16.40 5.31
CA PRO A 89 29.79 17.57 5.86
C PRO A 89 30.23 17.44 7.33
N ILE A 90 29.60 16.54 8.11
CA ILE A 90 29.86 16.36 9.54
C ILE A 90 30.42 14.96 9.87
N ALA A 91 30.70 14.13 8.86
CA ALA A 91 31.06 12.73 9.05
C ALA A 91 32.34 12.54 9.88
N VAL A 92 33.37 13.34 9.63
CA VAL A 92 34.65 13.26 10.37
C VAL A 92 34.47 13.69 11.84
N GLU A 93 33.70 14.75 12.09
CA GLU A 93 33.45 15.25 13.45
C GLU A 93 32.62 14.24 14.26
N LYS A 94 31.53 13.73 13.66
CA LYS A 94 30.68 12.72 14.28
C LYS A 94 31.39 11.40 14.51
N ALA A 95 32.29 10.97 13.62
CA ALA A 95 33.11 9.79 13.86
C ALA A 95 33.99 9.94 15.10
N GLN A 96 34.56 11.13 15.34
CA GLN A 96 35.35 11.41 16.55
C GLN A 96 34.48 11.44 17.81
N GLU A 97 33.28 12.01 17.73
CA GLU A 97 32.30 12.01 18.82
C GLU A 97 31.86 10.58 19.18
N MET A 98 31.53 9.77 18.18
CA MET A 98 31.19 8.35 18.34
C MET A 98 32.37 7.56 18.91
N GLN A 99 33.61 7.82 18.47
CA GLN A 99 34.79 7.15 19.04
C GLN A 99 35.01 7.53 20.52
N LYS A 100 34.74 8.79 20.90
CA LYS A 100 34.78 9.21 22.32
C LYS A 100 33.75 8.44 23.14
N GLN A 101 32.53 8.25 22.61
CA GLN A 101 31.49 7.43 23.26
C GLN A 101 31.93 5.97 23.43
N VAL A 102 32.54 5.38 22.40
CA VAL A 102 33.06 4.00 22.46
C VAL A 102 34.16 3.86 23.51
N ASN A 103 35.03 4.86 23.64
CA ASN A 103 36.11 4.88 24.62
C ASN A 103 35.59 5.15 26.05
N LYS A 104 34.58 6.00 26.20
CA LYS A 104 33.98 6.40 27.47
C LYS A 104 32.48 6.63 27.31
N PRO A 105 31.64 5.64 27.64
CA PRO A 105 30.21 5.75 27.48
C PRO A 105 29.58 6.86 28.34
N THR A 106 28.78 7.73 27.73
CA THR A 106 27.93 8.72 28.39
C THR A 106 26.48 8.62 27.87
N PRO A 107 25.48 9.07 28.66
CA PRO A 107 24.09 9.12 28.22
C PRO A 107 23.87 10.01 26.99
N GLU A 108 24.65 11.08 26.86
CA GLU A 108 24.59 12.00 25.71
C GLU A 108 25.15 11.33 24.45
N GLY A 109 26.27 10.62 24.56
CA GLY A 109 26.86 9.92 23.41
C GLY A 109 26.06 8.70 22.98
N GLU A 110 25.29 8.08 23.88
CA GLU A 110 24.36 7.00 23.54
C GLU A 110 23.22 7.50 22.63
N LYS A 111 22.70 8.69 22.89
CA LYS A 111 21.71 9.33 22.00
C LYS A 111 22.29 9.61 20.62
N VAL A 112 23.54 10.08 20.55
CA VAL A 112 24.22 10.34 19.27
C VAL A 112 24.41 9.07 18.46
N MET A 113 24.74 7.94 19.11
CA MET A 113 24.83 6.64 18.44
C MET A 113 23.46 6.19 17.93
N GLN A 114 22.42 6.24 18.76
CA GLN A 114 21.06 5.80 18.39
C GLN A 114 20.43 6.63 17.27
N GLU A 115 20.67 7.94 17.23
CA GLU A 115 20.14 8.84 16.20
C GLU A 115 20.67 8.50 14.80
N HIS A 116 21.91 8.01 14.73
CA HIS A 116 22.60 7.74 13.46
C HIS A 116 22.70 6.24 13.15
N GLU A 117 22.32 5.35 14.06
CA GLU A 117 22.46 3.90 13.90
C GLU A 117 21.48 3.34 12.86
N ILE A 118 22.02 2.51 11.97
CA ILE A 118 21.27 1.76 10.97
C ILE A 118 20.94 0.39 11.59
N LYS A 119 19.64 0.11 11.78
CA LYS A 119 19.17 -1.17 12.30
C LYS A 119 19.32 -2.26 11.23
N THR A 120 20.17 -3.25 11.47
CA THR A 120 20.40 -4.40 10.59
C THR A 120 19.67 -5.65 11.10
N GLU A 121 18.62 -6.08 10.40
CA GLU A 121 17.95 -7.36 10.68
C GLU A 121 18.59 -8.47 9.84
N ILE A 122 19.52 -9.24 10.42
CA ILE A 122 20.13 -10.40 9.74
C ILE A 122 19.37 -11.66 10.15
N LYS A 123 18.54 -12.19 9.24
CA LYS A 123 17.91 -13.52 9.38
C LYS A 123 18.96 -14.59 9.06
N GLN A 124 19.39 -15.36 10.07
CA GLN A 124 20.20 -16.56 9.85
C GLN A 124 19.30 -17.79 9.65
N ASP A 125 19.52 -18.49 8.55
CA ASP A 125 18.89 -19.76 8.18
C ASP A 125 19.09 -20.86 9.24
N ASN A 126 18.01 -21.58 9.57
CA ASN A 126 18.09 -22.96 10.01
C ASN A 126 16.86 -23.76 9.56
N LYS A 127 17.11 -24.94 8.98
CA LYS A 127 16.16 -25.91 8.42
C LYS A 127 15.46 -26.75 9.51
N GLN A 128 14.16 -27.01 9.29
CA GLN A 128 13.30 -28.14 9.74
C GLN A 128 13.14 -28.31 11.28
N GLU A 129 11.97 -28.55 11.87
CA GLU A 129 10.94 -29.55 11.56
C GLU A 129 9.61 -29.26 12.33
N ASN A 130 8.50 -29.89 11.93
CA ASN A 130 7.13 -29.74 12.45
C ASN A 130 6.94 -30.12 13.94
N GLN A 131 6.16 -29.34 14.71
CA GLN A 131 4.92 -29.76 15.41
C GLN A 131 4.26 -28.62 16.23
N LYS A 132 2.94 -28.76 16.43
CA LYS A 132 1.99 -27.81 17.03
C LYS A 132 2.28 -27.47 18.49
N ASP A 133 2.18 -26.20 18.88
CA ASP A 133 1.10 -25.63 19.70
C ASP A 133 1.30 -24.13 19.95
N MET A 134 0.19 -23.41 20.19
CA MET A 134 0.10 -21.95 20.36
C MET A 134 1.03 -21.39 21.45
N ALA A 135 1.72 -20.28 21.15
CA ALA A 135 1.39 -18.94 21.67
C ALA A 135 2.56 -17.95 21.54
N THR A 136 2.19 -16.72 21.19
CA THR A 136 2.85 -15.43 21.50
C THR A 136 3.94 -14.86 20.58
N THR A 137 3.56 -13.73 19.97
CA THR A 137 4.34 -12.52 19.68
C THR A 137 5.38 -12.58 18.55
N GLN A 138 4.86 -12.50 17.31
CA GLN A 138 5.62 -11.99 16.17
C GLN A 138 5.44 -10.47 16.09
N THR A 139 6.48 -9.73 16.45
CA THR A 139 6.67 -8.34 15.99
C THR A 139 7.66 -8.41 14.83
N ALA A 140 7.12 -8.50 13.61
CA ALA A 140 7.83 -8.24 12.37
C ALA A 140 7.83 -6.72 12.14
N ALA A 141 9.00 -6.10 11.96
CA ALA A 141 9.10 -4.73 11.49
C ALA A 141 9.53 -4.76 10.02
N GLU A 142 8.53 -5.01 9.19
CA GLU A 142 8.52 -4.78 7.76
C GLU A 142 8.76 -3.28 7.47
N THR A 143 9.46 -3.04 6.36
CA THR A 143 9.38 -1.82 5.52
C THR A 143 8.05 -1.09 5.72
N SER A 144 8.06 0.23 5.95
CA SER A 144 6.88 1.04 6.31
C SER A 144 5.73 0.94 5.28
N GLU A 145 4.98 -0.15 5.36
CA GLU A 145 3.87 -0.50 4.48
C GLU A 145 2.61 0.28 4.83
N TYR A 146 2.59 0.89 6.02
CA TYR A 146 1.45 1.52 6.63
C TYR A 146 1.50 3.06 6.54
N ARG A 147 0.41 3.64 6.02
CA ARG A 147 0.18 5.09 5.98
C ARG A 147 -0.20 5.65 7.35
N TYR A 148 -0.91 4.85 8.15
CA TYR A 148 -1.39 5.20 9.48
C TYR A 148 -0.85 4.20 10.49
N LYS A 149 -0.56 4.66 11.69
CA LYS A 149 -0.25 3.79 12.82
C LYS A 149 -1.51 3.49 13.63
N PRO A 150 -1.65 2.29 14.23
CA PRO A 150 -2.82 1.95 15.05
C PRO A 150 -3.10 2.94 16.18
N GLU A 151 -2.06 3.58 16.72
CA GLU A 151 -2.18 4.54 17.84
C GLU A 151 -2.75 5.89 17.40
N GLN A 152 -2.81 6.17 16.09
CA GLN A 152 -3.39 7.39 15.55
C GLN A 152 -4.91 7.30 15.40
N ILE A 153 -5.48 6.09 15.45
CA ILE A 153 -6.92 5.86 15.30
C ILE A 153 -7.62 6.26 16.59
N ASP A 154 -8.68 7.06 16.47
CA ASP A 154 -9.62 7.33 17.57
C ASP A 154 -10.48 6.08 17.84
N TRP A 155 -9.96 5.21 18.72
CA TRP A 155 -10.60 3.96 19.09
C TRP A 155 -11.91 4.16 19.86
N ASP A 156 -12.09 5.29 20.55
CA ASP A 156 -13.36 5.59 21.22
C ASP A 156 -14.46 5.83 20.19
N THR A 157 -14.18 6.62 19.16
CA THR A 157 -15.09 6.80 18.02
C THR A 157 -15.35 5.47 17.29
N MET A 158 -14.33 4.66 17.05
CA MET A 158 -14.51 3.35 16.40
C MET A 158 -15.38 2.41 17.25
N ASN A 159 -15.16 2.34 18.56
CA ASN A 159 -15.96 1.53 19.48
C ASN A 159 -17.42 1.98 19.52
N ASN A 160 -17.67 3.30 19.48
CA ASN A 160 -19.02 3.87 19.41
C ASN A 160 -19.75 3.49 18.11
N LEU A 161 -19.02 3.16 17.04
CA LEU A 161 -19.56 2.63 15.79
C LEU A 161 -19.77 1.10 15.81
N GLY A 162 -19.38 0.43 16.90
CA GLY A 162 -19.38 -1.03 17.02
C GLY A 162 -18.12 -1.71 16.45
N LEU A 163 -17.03 -0.96 16.26
CA LEU A 163 -15.82 -1.40 15.58
C LEU A 163 -14.62 -1.47 16.55
N SER A 164 -14.51 -2.59 17.28
CA SER A 164 -13.32 -2.79 18.13
C SER A 164 -12.08 -3.13 17.30
N LYS A 165 -10.90 -2.90 17.87
CA LYS A 165 -9.62 -3.27 17.25
C LYS A 165 -9.58 -4.77 16.93
N GLU A 166 -9.97 -5.61 17.89
CA GLU A 166 -9.99 -7.06 17.74
C GLU A 166 -10.98 -7.50 16.65
N PHE A 167 -12.12 -6.82 16.51
CA PHE A 167 -13.09 -7.09 15.46
C PHE A 167 -12.48 -6.85 14.07
N LEU A 168 -11.79 -5.72 13.90
CA LEU A 168 -11.13 -5.37 12.64
C LEU A 168 -9.95 -6.30 12.33
N GLU A 169 -9.16 -6.69 13.34
CA GLU A 169 -8.05 -7.62 13.17
C GLU A 169 -8.53 -9.03 12.79
N LYS A 170 -9.51 -9.59 13.51
CA LYS A 170 -10.04 -10.93 13.24
C LYS A 170 -10.65 -11.08 11.85
N ARG A 171 -11.12 -9.98 11.26
CA ARG A 171 -11.68 -9.94 9.91
C ARG A 171 -10.67 -9.50 8.84
N ASN A 172 -9.40 -9.27 9.21
CA ASN A 172 -8.36 -8.75 8.31
C ASN A 172 -8.73 -7.40 7.67
N LEU A 173 -9.44 -6.55 8.41
CA LEU A 173 -9.90 -5.23 7.99
C LEU A 173 -8.96 -4.11 8.43
N LEU A 174 -8.22 -4.31 9.53
CA LEU A 174 -7.35 -3.28 10.08
C LEU A 174 -6.16 -2.97 9.16
N GLU A 175 -5.51 -4.00 8.62
CA GLU A 175 -4.34 -3.84 7.76
C GLU A 175 -4.63 -2.96 6.52
N PRO A 176 -5.69 -3.23 5.70
CA PRO A 176 -6.07 -2.34 4.61
C PRO A 176 -6.28 -0.88 5.05
N LEU A 177 -6.94 -0.66 6.18
CA LEU A 177 -7.20 0.68 6.72
C LEU A 177 -5.89 1.41 7.04
N LEU A 178 -4.95 0.74 7.70
CA LEU A 178 -3.65 1.31 8.05
C LEU A 178 -2.81 1.61 6.81
N LYS A 179 -2.93 0.81 5.74
CA LYS A 179 -2.31 1.10 4.43
C LYS A 179 -3.01 2.24 3.67
N GLY A 180 -4.14 2.73 4.18
CA GLY A 180 -4.92 3.83 3.60
C GLY A 180 -5.91 3.40 2.52
N PHE A 181 -6.22 2.11 2.44
CA PHE A 181 -7.31 1.58 1.62
C PHE A 181 -8.62 1.58 2.39
N LYS A 182 -9.72 1.44 1.65
CA LYS A 182 -11.01 1.10 2.23
C LYS A 182 -11.04 -0.37 2.66
N THR A 183 -11.91 -0.73 3.60
CA THR A 183 -12.23 -2.13 3.91
C THR A 183 -12.61 -2.89 2.64
N ASN A 184 -12.15 -4.13 2.49
CA ASN A 184 -12.44 -4.96 1.31
C ASN A 184 -13.87 -5.54 1.29
N GLU A 185 -14.58 -5.43 2.41
CA GLU A 185 -15.99 -5.79 2.56
C GLU A 185 -16.82 -4.65 3.17
N LEU A 186 -18.14 -4.83 3.12
CA LEU A 186 -19.10 -4.05 3.87
C LEU A 186 -19.07 -4.47 5.34
N VAL A 187 -18.95 -3.49 6.22
CA VAL A 187 -18.84 -3.67 7.66
C VAL A 187 -20.11 -3.15 8.33
N PRO A 188 -20.76 -3.94 9.19
CA PRO A 188 -21.90 -3.47 9.96
C PRO A 188 -21.45 -2.43 10.98
N ILE A 189 -22.10 -1.27 10.98
CA ILE A 189 -21.88 -0.21 11.95
C ILE A 189 -23.19 0.19 12.63
N GLY A 190 -23.08 0.65 13.87
CA GLY A 190 -24.19 1.19 14.66
C GLY A 190 -23.89 2.60 15.13
N VAL A 191 -24.78 3.56 14.89
CA VAL A 191 -24.64 4.93 15.39
C VAL A 191 -25.79 5.23 16.35
N ASN A 192 -25.46 5.63 17.57
CA ASN A 192 -26.44 6.09 18.55
C ASN A 192 -26.58 7.62 18.47
N LEU A 193 -27.78 8.10 18.11
CA LEU A 193 -28.10 9.51 17.96
C LEU A 193 -29.00 10.01 19.10
N GLY A 194 -28.66 9.65 20.35
CA GLY A 194 -29.30 10.16 21.57
C GLY A 194 -30.76 9.73 21.81
N GLY A 195 -31.31 8.87 20.96
CA GLY A 195 -32.71 8.42 21.01
C GLY A 195 -33.14 7.58 19.81
N SER A 196 -32.33 7.59 18.73
CA SER A 196 -32.47 6.69 17.58
C SER A 196 -31.17 5.93 17.34
N ILE A 197 -31.27 4.64 17.00
CA ILE A 197 -30.12 3.82 16.63
C ILE A 197 -30.19 3.60 15.13
N LEU A 198 -29.19 4.10 14.40
CA LEU A 198 -28.97 3.77 13.01
C LEU A 198 -28.09 2.51 12.94
N ARG A 199 -28.56 1.48 12.25
CA ARG A 199 -27.74 0.32 11.88
C ARG A 199 -27.67 0.23 10.36
N THR A 200 -26.46 0.14 9.83
CA THR A 200 -26.24 0.03 8.39
C THR A 200 -24.91 -0.67 8.13
N ASP A 201 -24.77 -1.20 6.93
CA ASP A 201 -23.49 -1.64 6.42
C ASP A 201 -22.80 -0.50 5.65
N ALA A 202 -21.48 -0.40 5.78
CA ALA A 202 -20.66 0.61 5.11
C ALA A 202 -19.26 0.09 4.80
N ARG A 203 -18.57 0.68 3.83
CA ARG A 203 -17.10 0.57 3.75
C ARG A 203 -16.47 1.65 4.62
N LEU A 204 -15.34 1.32 5.21
CA LEU A 204 -14.61 2.24 6.08
C LEU A 204 -13.28 2.62 5.43
N SER A 205 -12.82 3.85 5.66
CA SER A 205 -11.46 4.31 5.31
C SER A 205 -10.88 5.16 6.43
N LEU A 206 -9.57 5.28 6.51
CA LEU A 206 -8.92 6.30 7.33
C LEU A 206 -8.54 7.51 6.48
N GLN A 207 -8.74 8.71 7.02
CA GLN A 207 -8.43 9.97 6.36
C GLN A 207 -7.81 10.94 7.35
N GLN A 208 -6.99 11.87 6.87
CA GLN A 208 -6.42 12.92 7.70
C GLN A 208 -7.33 14.16 7.62
N ALA A 209 -7.83 14.60 8.77
CA ALA A 209 -8.59 15.84 8.90
C ALA A 209 -7.69 17.07 8.72
N GLU A 210 -8.29 18.27 8.60
CA GLU A 210 -7.56 19.53 8.40
C GLU A 210 -6.61 19.85 9.57
N ASP A 211 -6.92 19.38 10.77
CA ASP A 211 -6.08 19.50 11.97
C ASP A 211 -4.99 18.43 12.07
N GLY A 212 -4.87 17.57 11.05
CA GLY A 212 -3.88 16.49 11.00
C GLY A 212 -4.31 15.22 11.72
N LYS A 213 -5.46 15.16 12.40
CA LYS A 213 -5.94 13.95 13.08
C LYS A 213 -6.43 12.90 12.11
N VAL A 214 -6.23 11.64 12.45
CA VAL A 214 -6.78 10.52 11.67
C VAL A 214 -8.22 10.28 12.10
N VAL A 215 -9.14 10.34 11.13
CA VAL A 215 -10.56 10.13 11.33
C VAL A 215 -11.07 8.99 10.45
N VAL A 216 -12.13 8.33 10.89
CA VAL A 216 -12.81 7.30 10.11
C VAL A 216 -13.77 7.94 9.10
N GLY A 217 -13.58 7.64 7.83
CA GLY A 217 -14.54 7.92 6.76
C GLY A 217 -15.51 6.74 6.62
N ILE A 218 -16.81 7.03 6.67
CA ILE A 218 -17.89 6.05 6.52
C ILE A 218 -18.50 6.21 5.13
N HIS A 219 -18.41 5.16 4.30
CA HIS A 219 -18.92 5.13 2.93
C HIS A 219 -20.17 4.25 2.89
N GLY A 220 -21.33 4.90 2.95
CA GLY A 220 -22.64 4.23 2.90
C GLY A 220 -23.00 3.73 1.50
N ILE A 221 -23.92 2.77 1.44
CA ILE A 221 -24.38 2.16 0.19
C ILE A 221 -25.40 3.06 -0.50
N LYS A 222 -25.14 3.42 -1.77
CA LYS A 222 -26.07 4.11 -2.66
C LYS A 222 -26.82 3.11 -3.52
N LYS A 223 -28.07 3.41 -3.87
CA LYS A 223 -28.87 2.57 -4.79
C LYS A 223 -28.22 2.47 -6.17
N GLU A 224 -27.67 3.59 -6.64
CA GLU A 224 -27.01 3.70 -7.93
C GLU A 224 -25.93 4.78 -7.88
N PRO A 225 -24.89 4.71 -8.74
CA PRO A 225 -23.90 5.77 -8.85
C PRO A 225 -24.57 7.04 -9.39
N THR A 226 -24.28 8.18 -8.76
CA THR A 226 -24.90 9.48 -9.08
C THR A 226 -24.25 10.13 -10.31
N LEU A 227 -24.36 9.47 -11.47
CA LEU A 227 -23.73 9.88 -12.73
C LEU A 227 -24.49 11.00 -13.48
N HIS A 228 -25.63 11.42 -12.95
CA HIS A 228 -26.45 12.49 -13.53
C HIS A 228 -26.06 13.89 -13.02
N PHE A 229 -25.26 13.97 -11.96
CA PHE A 229 -24.72 15.21 -11.44
C PHE A 229 -23.29 15.43 -11.93
N GLU A 230 -22.86 16.69 -11.92
CA GLU A 230 -21.46 17.03 -12.10
C GLU A 230 -20.62 16.48 -10.94
N PHE A 231 -19.47 15.91 -11.29
CA PHE A 231 -18.51 15.39 -10.33
C PHE A 231 -17.22 16.20 -10.43
N PHE A 232 -16.99 17.09 -9.45
CA PHE A 232 -15.86 18.03 -9.48
C PHE A 232 -15.76 18.83 -10.79
N GLY A 233 -16.90 19.33 -11.27
CA GLY A 233 -16.99 20.08 -12.53
C GLY A 233 -16.97 19.23 -13.80
N HIS A 234 -16.80 17.91 -13.70
CA HIS A 234 -16.91 16.99 -14.83
C HIS A 234 -18.37 16.57 -15.06
N LYS A 235 -18.86 16.72 -16.29
CA LYS A 235 -20.15 16.17 -16.74
C LYS A 235 -19.91 14.84 -17.45
N PHE A 236 -20.50 13.78 -16.93
CA PHE A 236 -20.37 12.45 -17.53
C PHE A 236 -21.03 12.36 -18.90
N THR A 237 -20.25 11.95 -19.90
CA THR A 237 -20.76 11.62 -21.24
C THR A 237 -21.49 10.27 -21.22
N ASP A 238 -22.20 9.94 -22.30
CA ASP A 238 -22.85 8.62 -22.39
C ASP A 238 -21.83 7.47 -22.45
N GLU A 239 -20.65 7.71 -23.04
CA GLU A 239 -19.55 6.75 -23.02
C GLU A 239 -18.98 6.57 -21.61
N ASP A 240 -18.79 7.66 -20.84
CA ASP A 240 -18.34 7.57 -19.45
C ASP A 240 -19.30 6.72 -18.62
N LYS A 241 -20.60 6.99 -18.74
CA LYS A 241 -21.65 6.25 -18.03
C LYS A 241 -21.65 4.78 -18.43
N LYS A 242 -21.59 4.50 -19.73
CA LYS A 242 -21.54 3.13 -20.24
C LYS A 242 -20.35 2.36 -19.67
N ASN A 243 -19.16 2.95 -19.69
CA ASN A 243 -17.94 2.32 -19.19
C ASN A 243 -18.00 2.12 -17.67
N LEU A 244 -18.36 3.17 -16.92
CA LEU A 244 -18.51 3.09 -15.46
C LEU A 244 -19.52 2.01 -15.04
N LEU A 245 -20.67 1.90 -15.71
CA LEU A 245 -21.68 0.89 -15.39
C LEU A 245 -21.25 -0.52 -15.81
N ALA A 246 -20.57 -0.67 -16.95
CA ALA A 246 -20.14 -1.98 -17.44
C ALA A 246 -18.91 -2.52 -16.71
N THR A 247 -17.86 -1.71 -16.59
CA THR A 247 -16.53 -2.13 -16.10
C THR A 247 -16.18 -1.56 -14.74
N GLY A 248 -16.98 -0.64 -14.19
CA GLY A 248 -16.65 0.05 -12.93
C GLY A 248 -15.57 1.13 -13.09
N ASN A 249 -15.03 1.34 -14.29
CA ASN A 249 -13.94 2.28 -14.56
C ASN A 249 -14.27 3.11 -15.79
N MET A 250 -13.95 4.39 -15.78
CA MET A 250 -14.37 5.31 -16.85
C MET A 250 -13.63 5.09 -18.19
N GLY A 251 -12.40 4.57 -18.18
CA GLY A 251 -11.64 4.32 -19.42
C GLY A 251 -10.69 5.42 -19.85
N ARG A 252 -10.62 6.54 -19.12
CA ARG A 252 -9.81 7.70 -19.50
C ARG A 252 -9.51 8.61 -18.32
N VAL A 253 -8.52 9.48 -18.49
CA VAL A 253 -8.24 10.63 -17.62
C VAL A 253 -9.15 11.80 -17.97
N VAL A 254 -9.59 12.52 -16.94
CA VAL A 254 -10.29 13.81 -17.03
C VAL A 254 -9.68 14.81 -16.05
N ASP A 255 -9.75 16.08 -16.39
CA ASP A 255 -9.36 17.13 -15.46
C ASP A 255 -10.54 17.44 -14.52
N LEU A 256 -10.33 17.19 -13.23
CA LEU A 256 -11.30 17.47 -12.17
C LEU A 256 -10.96 18.77 -11.45
N LYS A 257 -11.96 19.61 -11.19
CA LYS A 257 -11.75 20.86 -10.47
C LYS A 257 -11.73 20.65 -8.97
N ASN A 258 -10.63 21.01 -8.32
CA ASN A 258 -10.55 21.11 -6.86
C ASN A 258 -11.49 22.22 -6.39
N THR A 259 -12.51 21.90 -5.61
CA THR A 259 -13.51 22.87 -5.16
C THR A 259 -12.98 23.87 -4.14
N LYS A 260 -11.86 23.57 -3.47
CA LYS A 260 -11.20 24.48 -2.51
C LYS A 260 -10.23 25.44 -3.21
N THR A 261 -9.39 24.94 -4.11
CA THR A 261 -8.31 25.73 -4.73
C THR A 261 -8.62 26.21 -6.15
N GLY A 262 -9.59 25.60 -6.83
CA GLY A 262 -9.91 25.85 -8.24
C GLY A 262 -8.95 25.19 -9.24
N GLU A 263 -7.89 24.53 -8.77
CA GLU A 263 -6.92 23.81 -9.59
C GLU A 263 -7.56 22.65 -10.36
N MET A 264 -7.13 22.45 -11.61
CA MET A 264 -7.50 21.30 -12.42
C MET A 264 -6.58 20.12 -12.12
N MET A 265 -7.17 18.97 -11.80
CA MET A 265 -6.47 17.78 -11.35
C MET A 265 -6.73 16.62 -12.33
N PRO A 266 -5.75 16.25 -13.18
CA PRO A 266 -5.87 15.09 -14.05
C PRO A 266 -6.12 13.84 -13.21
N SER A 267 -7.26 13.17 -13.43
CA SER A 267 -7.74 12.09 -12.59
C SER A 267 -8.43 11.00 -13.41
N ILE A 268 -8.32 9.77 -12.94
CA ILE A 268 -9.17 8.66 -13.37
C ILE A 268 -10.38 8.55 -12.43
N ILE A 269 -11.49 8.00 -12.93
CA ILE A 269 -12.72 7.81 -12.17
C ILE A 269 -13.14 6.33 -12.21
N SER A 270 -13.50 5.80 -11.05
CA SER A 270 -14.07 4.46 -10.88
C SER A 270 -15.29 4.49 -9.96
N ILE A 271 -16.07 3.41 -9.98
CA ILE A 271 -17.14 3.16 -9.02
C ILE A 271 -16.67 2.14 -7.99
N ASP A 272 -16.83 2.49 -6.72
CA ASP A 272 -16.78 1.53 -5.62
C ASP A 272 -18.01 0.62 -5.71
N ARG A 273 -17.78 -0.62 -6.15
CA ARG A 273 -18.86 -1.57 -6.49
C ARG A 273 -19.70 -2.02 -5.30
N LEU A 274 -19.22 -1.84 -4.07
CA LEU A 274 -19.97 -2.21 -2.87
C LEU A 274 -20.87 -1.09 -2.39
N THR A 275 -20.52 0.17 -2.68
CA THR A 275 -21.23 1.35 -2.18
C THR A 275 -21.88 2.17 -3.29
N ASN A 276 -21.61 1.84 -4.55
CA ASN A 276 -21.95 2.66 -5.72
C ASN A 276 -21.40 4.09 -5.64
N ASP A 277 -20.36 4.32 -4.85
CA ASP A 277 -19.75 5.63 -4.73
C ASP A 277 -18.79 5.92 -5.89
N ILE A 278 -18.75 7.16 -6.35
CA ILE A 278 -17.89 7.61 -7.45
C ILE A 278 -16.59 8.10 -6.84
N ILE A 279 -15.48 7.47 -7.24
CA ILE A 279 -14.15 7.73 -6.67
C ILE A 279 -13.22 8.27 -7.77
N ALA A 280 -12.53 9.36 -7.47
CA ALA A 280 -11.44 9.87 -8.28
C ALA A 280 -10.08 9.57 -7.66
N LEU A 281 -9.10 9.31 -8.51
CA LEU A 281 -7.69 9.25 -8.16
C LEU A 281 -6.90 10.10 -9.15
N ARG A 282 -6.12 11.05 -8.64
CA ARG A 282 -5.20 11.85 -9.46
C ARG A 282 -4.13 10.97 -10.07
N THR A 283 -3.72 11.29 -11.29
CA THR A 283 -2.76 10.48 -12.05
C THR A 283 -1.39 10.39 -11.41
N ASP A 284 -0.96 11.42 -10.67
CA ASP A 284 0.31 11.45 -9.93
C ASP A 284 0.37 10.46 -8.75
N PHE A 285 -0.78 9.98 -8.27
CA PHE A 285 -0.85 8.93 -7.25
C PHE A 285 -0.98 7.52 -7.83
N ILE A 286 -1.04 7.37 -9.16
CA ILE A 286 -1.13 6.06 -9.81
C ILE A 286 0.25 5.39 -9.80
N LYS A 287 0.30 4.16 -9.27
CA LYS A 287 1.50 3.31 -9.31
C LYS A 287 1.19 2.04 -10.11
N ILE A 288 1.78 1.93 -11.29
CA ILE A 288 1.62 0.75 -12.14
C ILE A 288 2.72 -0.27 -11.80
N PRO A 289 2.38 -1.55 -11.53
CA PRO A 289 3.39 -2.58 -11.29
C PRO A 289 4.21 -2.86 -12.55
N ASP A 290 5.45 -3.32 -12.38
CA ASP A 290 6.30 -3.74 -13.50
C ASP A 290 5.82 -5.04 -14.15
N GLU A 291 5.12 -5.88 -13.40
CA GLU A 291 4.66 -7.18 -13.83
C GLU A 291 3.24 -7.45 -13.34
N ILE A 292 2.43 -8.08 -14.19
CA ILE A 292 1.10 -8.58 -13.83
C ILE A 292 1.04 -10.06 -14.16
N LYS A 293 0.93 -10.92 -13.13
CA LYS A 293 0.75 -12.37 -13.28
C LYS A 293 1.76 -13.04 -14.23
N GLY A 294 3.06 -12.75 -14.10
CA GLY A 294 4.10 -13.31 -14.96
C GLY A 294 4.42 -12.48 -16.22
N VAL A 295 3.58 -11.50 -16.56
CA VAL A 295 3.75 -10.67 -17.77
C VAL A 295 4.40 -9.35 -17.39
N LYS A 296 5.64 -9.14 -17.84
CA LYS A 296 6.36 -7.87 -17.67
C LYS A 296 5.78 -6.81 -18.60
N LEU A 297 5.40 -5.66 -18.04
CA LEU A 297 4.82 -4.56 -18.80
C LEU A 297 5.92 -3.69 -19.42
N ASN A 298 5.74 -3.36 -20.70
CA ASN A 298 6.54 -2.33 -21.37
C ASN A 298 6.01 -0.91 -21.09
N ASP A 299 6.77 0.11 -21.48
CA ASP A 299 6.43 1.51 -21.18
C ASP A 299 5.11 1.95 -21.83
N ALA A 300 4.79 1.48 -23.04
CA ALA A 300 3.52 1.78 -23.70
C ALA A 300 2.32 1.16 -22.98
N GLN A 301 2.48 -0.07 -22.46
CA GLN A 301 1.47 -0.75 -21.64
C GLN A 301 1.26 -0.04 -20.30
N LYS A 302 2.35 0.35 -19.64
CA LYS A 302 2.28 1.15 -18.40
C LYS A 302 1.58 2.49 -18.66
N GLN A 303 1.93 3.18 -19.74
CA GLN A 303 1.31 4.43 -20.14
C GLN A 303 -0.18 4.26 -20.43
N THR A 304 -0.59 3.18 -21.08
CA THR A 304 -2.01 2.85 -21.32
C THR A 304 -2.80 2.77 -20.01
N LEU A 305 -2.22 2.12 -18.99
CA LEU A 305 -2.85 2.01 -17.67
C LEU A 305 -2.85 3.34 -16.89
N LEU A 306 -1.78 4.13 -17.00
CA LEU A 306 -1.70 5.48 -16.42
C LEU A 306 -2.77 6.42 -17.00
N GLU A 307 -3.08 6.27 -18.29
CA GLU A 307 -4.16 6.99 -18.97
C GLU A 307 -5.56 6.47 -18.60
N GLY A 308 -5.66 5.49 -17.71
CA GLY A 308 -6.91 4.89 -17.27
C GLY A 308 -7.59 4.02 -18.32
N LYS A 309 -6.91 3.69 -19.43
CA LYS A 309 -7.45 2.89 -20.53
C LYS A 309 -7.40 1.40 -20.21
N PRO A 310 -8.33 0.59 -20.76
CA PRO A 310 -8.22 -0.85 -20.70
C PRO A 310 -7.01 -1.34 -21.52
N LEU A 311 -6.33 -2.36 -21.01
CA LEU A 311 -5.18 -3.00 -21.64
C LEU A 311 -5.41 -4.51 -21.73
N TYR A 312 -5.37 -5.06 -22.94
CA TYR A 312 -5.42 -6.51 -23.14
C TYR A 312 -4.02 -7.11 -22.95
N LEU A 313 -3.94 -8.15 -22.11
CA LEU A 313 -2.72 -8.89 -21.83
C LEU A 313 -2.91 -10.38 -22.13
N GLU A 314 -1.90 -10.97 -22.74
CA GLU A 314 -1.80 -12.40 -23.02
C GLU A 314 -0.66 -13.03 -22.21
N GLY A 315 -0.66 -14.35 -22.07
CA GLY A 315 0.44 -15.07 -21.41
C GLY A 315 0.48 -14.95 -19.89
N MET A 316 -0.62 -14.51 -19.27
CA MET A 316 -0.68 -14.41 -17.81
C MET A 316 -0.85 -15.78 -17.17
N ILE A 317 -0.20 -16.01 -16.03
CA ILE A 317 -0.24 -17.28 -15.32
C ILE A 317 -1.11 -17.15 -14.06
N SER A 318 -2.13 -18.00 -13.95
CA SER A 318 -3.01 -18.03 -12.78
C SER A 318 -2.28 -18.60 -11.56
N ASN A 319 -2.85 -18.43 -10.36
CA ASN A 319 -2.31 -19.06 -9.15
C ASN A 319 -2.28 -20.60 -9.24
N LYS A 320 -3.00 -21.21 -10.20
CA LYS A 320 -3.03 -22.65 -10.47
C LYS A 320 -2.02 -23.06 -11.56
N GLY A 321 -1.21 -22.13 -12.07
CA GLY A 321 -0.23 -22.38 -13.13
C GLY A 321 -0.80 -22.42 -14.55
N THR A 322 -2.09 -22.10 -14.73
CA THR A 322 -2.72 -22.10 -16.06
C THR A 322 -2.54 -20.76 -16.75
N GLU A 323 -2.16 -20.79 -18.02
CA GLU A 323 -2.09 -19.60 -18.86
C GLU A 323 -3.49 -19.06 -19.20
N PHE A 324 -3.64 -17.75 -19.19
CA PHE A 324 -4.87 -17.07 -19.58
C PHE A 324 -4.58 -15.67 -20.12
N SER A 325 -5.54 -15.12 -20.84
CA SER A 325 -5.52 -13.75 -21.34
C SER A 325 -6.72 -12.98 -20.80
N ALA A 326 -6.55 -11.70 -20.55
CA ALA A 326 -7.62 -10.86 -20.02
C ALA A 326 -7.37 -9.38 -20.31
N THR A 327 -8.45 -8.62 -20.33
CA THR A 327 -8.35 -7.16 -20.28
C THR A 327 -8.19 -6.72 -18.82
N VAL A 328 -7.24 -5.83 -18.56
CA VAL A 328 -6.98 -5.23 -17.26
C VAL A 328 -7.10 -3.72 -17.32
N GLN A 329 -7.38 -3.08 -16.19
CA GLN A 329 -7.51 -1.62 -16.12
C GLN A 329 -7.23 -1.13 -14.70
N PHE A 330 -6.62 0.05 -14.57
CA PHE A 330 -6.41 0.64 -13.25
C PHE A 330 -7.73 1.12 -12.65
N ASN A 331 -7.99 0.73 -11.40
CA ASN A 331 -9.20 1.11 -10.66
C ASN A 331 -8.85 2.14 -9.56
N ALA A 332 -9.52 3.29 -9.57
CA ALA A 332 -9.26 4.41 -8.65
C ALA A 332 -9.56 4.07 -7.18
N ASP A 333 -10.60 3.27 -6.92
CA ASP A 333 -11.00 2.86 -5.57
C ASP A 333 -10.02 1.85 -4.97
N LYS A 334 -9.64 0.83 -5.76
CA LYS A 334 -8.67 -0.20 -5.35
C LYS A 334 -7.23 0.30 -5.36
N ARG A 335 -6.96 1.40 -6.09
CA ARG A 335 -5.62 1.94 -6.37
C ARG A 335 -4.67 0.86 -6.93
N TYR A 336 -5.21 -0.05 -7.73
CA TYR A 336 -4.47 -1.13 -8.36
C TYR A 336 -5.11 -1.54 -9.67
N VAL A 337 -4.37 -2.28 -10.49
CA VAL A 337 -4.85 -2.83 -11.75
C VAL A 337 -5.78 -4.02 -11.49
N GLU A 338 -7.03 -3.92 -11.94
CA GLU A 338 -8.01 -5.00 -11.83
C GLU A 338 -8.28 -5.67 -13.17
N PHE A 339 -8.74 -6.91 -13.11
CA PHE A 339 -9.15 -7.68 -14.28
C PHE A 339 -10.60 -7.35 -14.65
N LEU A 340 -10.81 -7.02 -15.92
CA LEU A 340 -12.12 -6.83 -16.51
C LEU A 340 -12.60 -8.16 -17.08
N PHE A 341 -13.34 -8.92 -16.28
CA PHE A 341 -14.04 -10.11 -16.76
C PHE A 341 -15.43 -9.73 -17.24
N ASP A 342 -15.82 -10.25 -18.41
CA ASP A 342 -17.19 -10.11 -18.91
C ASP A 342 -18.16 -10.82 -17.96
N ARG A 343 -18.96 -10.03 -17.24
CA ARG A 343 -19.87 -10.53 -16.22
C ARG A 343 -21.23 -10.96 -16.76
N SER A 344 -21.47 -10.84 -18.06
CA SER A 344 -22.68 -11.38 -18.69
C SER A 344 -22.83 -12.90 -18.46
N ASN A 345 -21.73 -13.61 -18.18
CA ASN A 345 -21.71 -15.06 -17.93
C ASN A 345 -21.51 -15.49 -16.46
N THR A 346 -21.27 -14.58 -15.50
CA THR A 346 -20.89 -14.98 -14.12
C THR A 346 -22.08 -15.50 -13.28
N ASN A 347 -23.31 -15.31 -13.72
CA ASN A 347 -24.50 -15.91 -13.08
C ASN A 347 -24.64 -17.43 -13.34
N LYS A 348 -23.76 -18.06 -14.14
CA LYS A 348 -23.80 -19.52 -14.37
C LYS A 348 -22.83 -20.34 -13.52
N GLN A 349 -21.88 -19.73 -12.81
CA GLN A 349 -20.77 -20.47 -12.19
C GLN A 349 -20.70 -20.40 -10.66
N THR A 350 -21.73 -19.83 -10.00
CA THR A 350 -21.90 -19.86 -8.54
C THR A 350 -22.89 -20.93 -8.05
N GLN A 351 -23.41 -21.80 -8.94
CA GLN A 351 -24.32 -22.90 -8.55
C GLN A 351 -23.70 -24.31 -8.55
N SER A 352 -22.41 -24.47 -8.85
CA SER A 352 -21.78 -25.81 -8.93
C SER A 352 -20.98 -26.23 -7.69
N ASN A 353 -21.21 -25.61 -6.52
CA ASN A 353 -20.63 -26.07 -5.24
C ASN A 353 -21.66 -26.09 -4.09
N GLY A 354 -22.90 -26.49 -4.40
CA GLY A 354 -23.88 -26.94 -3.42
C GLY A 354 -24.47 -28.27 -3.90
N GLN A 355 -24.07 -29.38 -3.28
CA GLN A 355 -24.68 -30.68 -3.53
C GLN A 355 -26.18 -30.64 -3.22
N ASN A 356 -26.96 -31.07 -4.21
CA ASN A 356 -28.27 -31.72 -4.14
C ASN A 356 -29.33 -31.12 -3.19
N ASN A 357 -30.25 -30.35 -3.77
CA ASN A 357 -31.63 -30.81 -3.83
C ASN A 357 -32.35 -30.26 -5.08
N GLN A 358 -32.96 -31.19 -5.82
CA GLN A 358 -33.78 -30.93 -6.99
C GLN A 358 -35.08 -30.22 -6.56
N GLN A 359 -35.44 -29.12 -7.22
CA GLN A 359 -36.66 -29.04 -8.04
C GLN A 359 -36.78 -27.69 -8.74
N SER A 360 -36.80 -27.77 -10.07
CA SER A 360 -37.51 -26.93 -11.05
C SER A 360 -38.28 -25.70 -10.53
N ASN A 361 -38.02 -24.51 -11.09
CA ASN A 361 -38.83 -24.02 -12.20
C ASN A 361 -38.28 -22.72 -12.83
N GLN A 362 -38.60 -22.60 -14.11
CA GLN A 362 -38.38 -21.45 -14.97
C GLN A 362 -39.23 -20.24 -14.55
N GLN A 363 -38.80 -19.09 -15.10
CA GLN A 363 -39.62 -17.97 -15.61
C GLN A 363 -39.64 -16.66 -14.80
N ASN A 364 -39.15 -15.62 -15.48
CA ASN A 364 -39.44 -14.21 -15.25
C ASN A 364 -40.93 -13.97 -14.96
N GLN A 365 -41.23 -13.26 -13.86
CA GLN A 365 -42.28 -12.23 -13.82
C GLN A 365 -42.16 -11.39 -12.55
N ALA A 366 -42.53 -10.11 -12.67
CA ALA A 366 -42.53 -9.11 -11.62
C ALA A 366 -43.23 -9.61 -10.35
N GLN A 367 -42.60 -9.45 -9.20
CA GLN A 367 -43.19 -9.77 -7.90
C GLN A 367 -44.27 -8.73 -7.56
N GLU A 368 -45.54 -9.08 -7.78
CA GLU A 368 -46.66 -8.48 -7.05
C GLU A 368 -46.61 -8.89 -5.56
N ALA A 369 -47.03 -7.98 -4.68
CA ALA A 369 -47.06 -8.20 -3.24
C ALA A 369 -47.96 -9.40 -2.85
N PRO A 370 -47.62 -10.14 -1.78
CA PRO A 370 -48.34 -11.36 -1.40
C PRO A 370 -49.79 -11.04 -0.97
N LYS A 371 -50.76 -11.71 -1.60
CA LYS A 371 -52.21 -11.56 -1.37
C LYS A 371 -52.72 -12.20 -0.08
N THR A 372 -51.84 -12.70 0.79
CA THR A 372 -52.19 -13.31 2.07
C THR A 372 -51.18 -12.94 3.16
N PHE A 373 -51.67 -12.42 4.29
CA PHE A 373 -50.85 -12.19 5.48
C PHE A 373 -51.55 -12.80 6.71
N ARG A 374 -50.82 -13.67 7.43
CA ARG A 374 -51.31 -14.36 8.66
C ARG A 374 -52.65 -15.09 8.47
N GLY A 375 -52.79 -15.85 7.38
CA GLY A 375 -53.94 -16.75 7.18
C GLY A 375 -55.25 -16.06 6.80
N LYS A 376 -55.21 -14.80 6.37
CA LYS A 376 -56.35 -14.11 5.74
C LYS A 376 -55.98 -13.59 4.35
N GLU A 377 -56.86 -13.79 3.38
CA GLU A 377 -56.76 -13.19 2.04
C GLU A 377 -57.02 -11.69 2.13
N LEU A 378 -56.12 -10.90 1.53
CA LEU A 378 -56.33 -9.48 1.30
C LEU A 378 -57.22 -9.39 0.06
N THR A 379 -58.51 -9.13 0.27
CA THR A 379 -59.44 -8.85 -0.81
C THR A 379 -59.33 -7.37 -1.18
N ASP A 380 -59.12 -7.09 -2.46
CA ASP A 380 -59.11 -5.73 -3.01
C ASP A 380 -60.54 -5.17 -2.95
N GLY A 381 -60.87 -4.54 -1.84
CA GLY A 381 -62.14 -3.84 -1.64
C GLY A 381 -62.15 -2.55 -2.48
N ALA A 382 -62.83 -2.59 -3.62
CA ALA A 382 -63.21 -1.41 -4.37
C ALA A 382 -64.36 -0.66 -3.68
N THR A 383 -64.09 0.56 -3.22
CA THR A 383 -64.82 1.82 -3.52
C THR A 383 -64.10 3.00 -2.89
#